data_AF-A0A519PL92-F1
#
_entry.id   AF-A0A519PL92-F1
#
_cell.length_a   1.000
_cell.length_b   1.000
_cell.length_c   1.000
_cell.angle_alpha   90.00
_cell.angle_beta   90.00
_cell.angle_gamma   90.00
#
_symmetry.space_group_name_H-M   'P 1'
#
loop_
_entity.id
_entity.type
_entity.pdbx_description
1 polymer ?
#
loop_
_entity_poly.entity_id
_entity_poly.type
_entity_poly.pdbx_seq_one_letter_code
_entity_poly.pdbx_strand_id
1 'polypeptide(L)'
;MRHALATSVLTLVFATGITVGAAQAEVIRANTPAVGLTIDRIGALPDAERGAWADYLARSQAQHLADRAALAAELSAGATPPPPPLAIRGNSSHMPLDRPAAWYGTAEARAVADAIVTFQTPAGGWSKNQDRSLTRLPGQRFSNDAETMEQNPANFDAPADRF
;
A
#
# COMPACT_ATOMS: atom_id res chain seq x y z
N MET A 1 -12.89 78.74 -7.02
CA MET A 1 -14.07 79.46 -7.53
C MET A 1 -14.64 78.68 -8.71
N ARG A 2 -15.95 78.37 -8.68
CA ARG A 2 -16.83 78.08 -9.83
C ARG A 2 -16.55 76.78 -10.62
N HIS A 3 -17.31 75.71 -10.42
CA HIS A 3 -18.62 75.35 -11.03
C HIS A 3 -18.45 74.33 -12.18
N ALA A 4 -19.09 73.17 -12.05
CA ALA A 4 -19.95 72.50 -13.06
C ALA A 4 -20.12 71.02 -12.66
N LEU A 5 -21.29 70.62 -12.15
CA LEU A 5 -22.36 69.94 -12.92
C LEU A 5 -21.86 68.61 -13.53
N ALA A 6 -22.00 67.50 -12.80
CA ALA A 6 -23.17 66.62 -12.80
C ALA A 6 -23.40 65.92 -14.16
N THR A 7 -23.17 64.60 -14.19
CA THR A 7 -23.99 63.72 -15.02
C THR A 7 -24.11 62.37 -14.33
N SER A 8 -25.35 62.03 -14.02
CA SER A 8 -25.76 60.84 -13.31
C SER A 8 -25.44 59.58 -14.11
N VAL A 9 -24.71 58.64 -13.51
CA VAL A 9 -24.70 57.25 -13.98
C VAL A 9 -25.72 56.51 -13.13
N LEU A 10 -26.84 56.15 -13.75
CA LEU A 10 -27.88 55.33 -13.16
C LEU A 10 -27.31 53.93 -12.93
N THR A 11 -27.00 53.60 -11.68
CA THR A 11 -26.52 52.28 -11.28
C THR A 11 -27.70 51.30 -11.29
N LEU A 12 -27.80 50.47 -12.32
CA LEU A 12 -28.67 49.30 -12.30
C LEU A 12 -27.88 48.12 -11.74
N VAL A 13 -27.85 47.99 -10.41
CA VAL A 13 -27.35 46.76 -9.76
C VAL A 13 -28.43 45.71 -9.89
N PHE A 14 -28.35 44.88 -10.95
CA PHE A 14 -29.01 43.58 -10.94
C PHE A 14 -28.26 42.70 -9.95
N ALA A 15 -28.74 42.64 -8.70
CA ALA A 15 -28.36 41.58 -7.77
C ALA A 15 -29.02 40.29 -8.24
N THR A 16 -28.44 39.63 -9.24
CA THR A 16 -28.67 38.20 -9.47
C THR A 16 -28.07 37.48 -8.28
N GLY A 17 -28.88 37.34 -7.22
CA GLY A 17 -28.62 36.39 -6.15
C GLY A 17 -28.63 35.00 -6.74
N ILE A 18 -27.46 34.53 -7.18
CA ILE A 18 -27.22 33.11 -7.34
C ILE A 18 -27.29 32.55 -5.93
N THR A 19 -28.48 32.14 -5.50
CA THR A 19 -28.62 31.19 -4.40
C THR A 19 -27.95 29.92 -4.87
N VAL A 20 -26.64 29.81 -4.64
CA VAL A 20 -25.96 28.53 -4.59
C VAL A 20 -26.68 27.80 -3.47
N GLY A 21 -27.67 26.97 -3.81
CA GLY A 21 -28.32 26.10 -2.85
C GLY A 21 -27.20 25.35 -2.16
N ALA A 22 -27.05 25.56 -0.84
CA ALA A 22 -26.06 24.85 -0.07
C ALA A 22 -26.34 23.36 -0.29
N ALA A 23 -25.43 22.68 -0.99
CA ALA A 23 -25.50 21.24 -1.14
C ALA A 23 -25.47 20.67 0.28
N GLN A 24 -26.62 20.18 0.76
CA GLN A 24 -26.72 19.48 2.02
C GLN A 24 -26.06 18.12 1.81
N ALA A 25 -24.85 17.95 2.32
CA ALA A 25 -24.19 16.66 2.34
C ALA A 25 -24.76 15.84 3.50
N GLU A 26 -25.51 14.79 3.19
CA GLU A 26 -25.97 13.82 4.18
C GLU A 26 -24.95 12.69 4.32
N VAL A 27 -24.55 12.38 5.55
CA VAL A 27 -23.67 11.24 5.84
C VAL A 27 -24.51 9.97 5.83
N ILE A 28 -24.46 9.21 4.74
CA ILE A 28 -25.26 7.98 4.57
C ILE A 28 -24.77 6.86 5.52
N ARG A 29 -23.45 6.77 5.74
CA ARG A 29 -22.82 5.77 6.62
C ARG A 29 -21.35 6.11 6.90
N ALA A 30 -20.83 5.68 8.04
CA ALA A 30 -19.39 5.67 8.33
C ALA A 30 -18.73 4.33 7.93
N ASN A 31 -17.51 4.38 7.39
CA ASN A 31 -16.75 3.17 7.08
C ASN A 31 -16.46 2.37 8.36
N THR A 32 -16.58 1.04 8.30
CA THR A 32 -16.29 0.13 9.42
C THR A 32 -15.08 -0.73 9.03
N PRO A 33 -14.04 -0.84 9.88
CA PRO A 33 -12.87 -1.67 9.58
C PRO A 33 -13.24 -3.14 9.37
N ALA A 34 -12.52 -3.81 8.47
CA ALA A 34 -12.60 -5.25 8.37
C ALA A 34 -12.02 -5.90 9.63
N VAL A 35 -12.69 -6.94 10.12
CA VAL A 35 -12.18 -7.74 11.24
C VAL A 35 -11.36 -8.90 10.69
N GLY A 36 -10.15 -9.08 11.21
CA GLY A 36 -9.25 -10.17 10.83
C GLY A 36 -9.82 -11.58 11.11
N LEU A 37 -9.12 -12.60 10.62
CA LEU A 37 -9.40 -13.99 10.96
C LEU A 37 -8.79 -14.30 12.34
N THR A 38 -9.63 -14.38 13.37
CA THR A 38 -9.22 -14.64 14.76
C THR A 38 -9.71 -15.99 15.25
N ILE A 39 -9.09 -16.50 16.32
CA ILE A 39 -9.53 -17.77 16.93
C ILE A 39 -10.96 -17.70 17.45
N ASP A 40 -11.39 -16.56 17.99
CA ASP A 40 -12.76 -16.36 18.46
C ASP A 40 -13.78 -16.44 17.31
N ARG A 41 -13.44 -15.85 16.16
CA ARG A 41 -14.29 -15.93 14.96
C ARG A 41 -14.35 -17.35 14.40
N ILE A 42 -13.25 -18.09 14.49
CA ILE A 42 -13.23 -19.52 14.14
C ILE A 42 -14.10 -20.31 15.12
N GLY A 43 -14.05 -19.99 16.42
CA GLY A 43 -14.87 -20.61 17.47
C GLY A 43 -16.37 -20.45 17.24
N ALA A 44 -16.79 -19.37 16.59
CA ALA A 44 -18.18 -19.11 16.22
C ALA A 44 -18.66 -19.85 14.95
N LEU A 45 -17.77 -20.53 14.22
CA LEU A 45 -18.15 -21.31 13.04
C LEU A 45 -18.82 -22.64 13.42
N PRO A 46 -19.60 -23.24 12.50
CA PRO A 46 -20.09 -24.61 12.64
C PRO A 46 -18.94 -25.59 12.90
N ASP A 47 -19.20 -26.60 13.74
CA ASP A 47 -18.20 -27.57 14.22
C ASP A 47 -17.36 -28.18 13.08
N ALA A 48 -18.00 -28.51 11.95
CA ALA A 48 -17.36 -29.13 10.79
C ALA A 48 -16.32 -28.22 10.11
N GLU A 49 -16.41 -26.89 10.27
CA GLU A 49 -15.53 -25.93 9.61
C GLU A 49 -14.37 -25.47 10.50
N ARG A 50 -14.53 -25.56 11.83
CA ARG A 50 -13.56 -25.00 12.79
C ARG A 50 -12.15 -25.57 12.64
N GLY A 51 -12.03 -26.88 12.47
CA GLY A 51 -10.75 -27.57 12.43
C GLY A 51 -9.83 -27.06 11.32
N ALA A 52 -10.34 -27.00 10.08
CA ALA A 52 -9.55 -26.57 8.93
C ALA A 52 -9.06 -25.11 9.05
N TRP A 53 -9.89 -24.22 9.60
CA TRP A 53 -9.52 -22.82 9.82
C TRP A 53 -8.54 -22.63 10.97
N ALA A 54 -8.69 -23.38 12.07
CA ALA A 54 -7.75 -23.35 13.18
C ALA A 54 -6.35 -23.81 12.72
N ASP A 55 -6.29 -24.90 11.95
CA ASP A 55 -5.05 -25.41 11.39
C ASP A 55 -4.42 -24.41 10.41
N TYR A 56 -5.24 -23.77 9.56
CA TYR A 56 -4.77 -22.71 8.67
C TYR A 56 -4.15 -21.54 9.45
N LEU A 57 -4.84 -21.04 10.48
CA LEU A 57 -4.35 -19.91 11.27
C LEU A 57 -3.04 -20.25 11.99
N ALA A 58 -2.93 -21.46 12.55
CA ALA A 58 -1.71 -21.93 13.17
C ALA A 58 -0.53 -21.98 12.18
N ARG A 59 -0.72 -22.53 10.98
CA ARG A 59 0.31 -22.53 9.93
C ARG A 59 0.69 -21.12 9.49
N SER A 60 -0.30 -20.24 9.33
CA SER A 60 -0.08 -18.85 8.92
C SER A 60 0.76 -18.10 9.96
N GLN A 61 0.49 -18.28 11.25
CA GLN A 61 1.24 -17.64 12.33
C GLN A 61 2.67 -18.20 12.43
N ALA A 62 2.83 -19.53 12.33
CA ALA A 62 4.14 -20.16 12.31
C ALA A 62 5.00 -19.64 11.14
N GLN A 63 4.43 -19.54 9.94
CA GLN A 63 5.13 -19.01 8.78
C GLN A 63 5.48 -17.52 8.94
N HIS A 64 4.57 -16.71 9.49
CA HIS A 64 4.87 -15.30 9.77
C HIS A 64 6.07 -15.14 10.71
N LEU A 65 6.14 -15.94 11.78
CA LEU A 65 7.26 -15.93 12.72
C LEU A 65 8.56 -16.40 12.05
N ALA A 66 8.50 -17.43 11.22
CA ALA A 66 9.65 -17.93 10.47
C ALA A 66 10.20 -16.89 9.48
N ASP A 67 9.32 -16.21 8.74
CA ASP A 67 9.70 -15.15 7.80
C ASP A 67 10.41 -13.98 8.53
N ARG A 68 9.91 -13.58 9.71
CA ARG A 68 10.54 -12.55 10.54
C ARG A 68 11.89 -12.98 11.08
N ALA A 69 11.99 -14.21 11.58
CA ALA A 69 13.22 -14.74 12.12
C ALA A 69 14.31 -14.85 11.05
N ALA A 70 13.94 -15.30 9.84
CA ALA A 70 14.86 -15.37 8.71
C ALA A 70 15.42 -14.00 8.33
N LEU A 71 14.57 -12.96 8.22
CA LEU A 71 15.03 -11.60 7.93
C LEU A 71 15.97 -11.07 9.01
N ALA A 72 15.62 -11.26 10.28
CA ALA A 72 16.46 -10.82 11.40
C ALA A 72 17.82 -11.52 11.42
N ALA A 73 17.87 -12.80 11.01
CA ALA A 73 19.10 -13.58 10.96
C ALA A 73 20.08 -13.16 9.85
N GLU A 74 19.65 -12.36 8.87
CA GLU A 74 20.54 -11.83 7.84
C GLU A 74 21.46 -10.71 8.36
N LEU A 75 21.13 -10.11 9.51
CA LEU A 75 21.90 -9.04 10.12
C LEU A 75 22.67 -9.54 11.35
N SER A 76 23.89 -9.02 11.51
CA SER A 76 24.62 -9.13 12.77
C SER A 76 23.87 -8.41 13.89
N ALA A 77 24.00 -8.90 15.12
CA ALA A 77 23.38 -8.28 16.28
C ALA A 77 23.78 -6.79 16.40
N GLY A 78 22.78 -5.90 16.47
CA GLY A 78 22.99 -4.45 16.58
C GLY A 78 23.27 -3.73 15.26
N ALA A 79 23.29 -4.42 14.12
CA ALA A 79 23.40 -3.77 12.82
C ALA A 79 22.10 -3.02 12.47
N THR A 80 22.26 -1.83 11.88
CA THR A 80 21.13 -1.08 11.35
C THR A 80 20.69 -1.70 10.02
N PRO A 81 19.40 -2.07 9.86
CA PRO A 81 18.89 -2.56 8.59
C PRO A 81 19.07 -1.54 7.46
N PRO A 82 19.33 -1.98 6.21
CA PRO A 82 19.26 -1.11 5.05
C PRO A 82 17.87 -0.46 4.92
N PRO A 83 17.76 0.70 4.24
CA PRO A 83 16.47 1.34 4.02
C PRO A 83 15.51 0.41 3.28
N PRO A 84 14.19 0.53 3.51
CA PRO A 84 13.20 -0.29 2.82
C PRO A 84 13.29 -0.10 1.30
N PRO A 85 12.93 -1.12 0.49
CA PRO A 85 12.81 -0.98 -0.95
C PRO A 85 11.85 0.15 -1.33
N LEU A 86 12.17 0.91 -2.37
CA LEU A 86 11.29 1.96 -2.85
C LEU A 86 10.05 1.37 -3.52
N ALA A 87 8.89 1.98 -3.24
CA ALA A 87 7.66 1.65 -3.94
C ALA A 87 7.69 2.23 -5.36
N ILE A 88 7.41 1.41 -6.36
CA ILE A 88 7.23 1.87 -7.74
C ILE A 88 5.77 1.69 -8.17
N ARG A 89 5.22 2.70 -8.86
CA ARG A 89 3.83 2.69 -9.35
C ARG A 89 3.71 1.96 -10.67
N GLY A 90 2.60 1.23 -10.82
CA GLY A 90 2.14 0.69 -12.11
C GLY A 90 2.96 -0.49 -12.61
N ASN A 91 2.55 -1.03 -13.77
CA ASN A 91 3.24 -2.04 -14.58
C ASN A 91 4.60 -1.49 -15.06
N SER A 92 5.48 -1.26 -14.11
CA SER A 92 6.86 -0.88 -14.34
C SER A 92 7.50 -2.00 -15.15
N SER A 93 8.12 -1.60 -16.25
CA SER A 93 8.69 -2.43 -17.32
C SER A 93 9.80 -3.40 -16.89
N HIS A 94 9.92 -3.67 -15.59
CA HIS A 94 10.99 -4.43 -14.95
C HIS A 94 10.63 -5.90 -14.73
N MET A 95 9.45 -6.37 -15.20
CA MET A 95 9.10 -7.78 -15.35
C MET A 95 8.20 -8.01 -16.57
N PRO A 96 8.65 -7.71 -17.80
CA PRO A 96 7.79 -7.83 -18.96
C PRO A 96 7.54 -9.31 -19.29
N LEU A 97 6.27 -9.65 -19.56
CA LEU A 97 5.83 -11.01 -19.89
C LEU A 97 5.50 -11.18 -21.39
N ASP A 98 5.72 -10.14 -22.17
CA ASP A 98 5.33 -10.00 -23.58
C ASP A 98 6.53 -9.80 -24.52
N ARG A 99 7.77 -10.03 -24.05
CA ARG A 99 8.97 -9.89 -24.88
C ARG A 99 9.13 -11.12 -25.81
N PRO A 100 9.84 -10.98 -26.95
CA PRO A 100 10.22 -12.14 -27.75
C PRO A 100 11.07 -13.14 -26.96
N ALA A 101 10.96 -14.42 -27.28
CA ALA A 101 11.71 -15.49 -26.59
C ALA A 101 13.23 -15.22 -26.47
N ALA A 102 13.83 -14.61 -27.51
CA ALA A 102 15.26 -14.27 -27.51
C ALA A 102 15.65 -13.29 -26.39
N TRP A 103 14.75 -12.39 -25.97
CA TRP A 103 15.02 -11.45 -24.89
C TRP A 103 15.18 -12.16 -23.54
N TYR A 104 14.39 -13.19 -23.26
CA TYR A 104 14.49 -13.96 -22.01
C TYR A 104 15.81 -14.75 -21.88
N GLY A 105 16.56 -14.90 -22.98
CA GLY A 105 17.91 -15.47 -22.98
C GLY A 105 19.03 -14.44 -22.75
N THR A 106 18.70 -13.15 -22.60
CA THR A 106 19.70 -12.07 -22.46
C THR A 106 20.17 -11.92 -21.01
N ALA A 107 21.33 -11.25 -20.84
CA ALA A 107 21.85 -10.88 -19.54
C ALA A 107 20.91 -9.90 -18.79
N GLU A 108 20.19 -9.05 -19.53
CA GLU A 108 19.21 -8.11 -18.96
C GLU A 108 18.05 -8.87 -18.29
N ALA A 109 17.41 -9.80 -18.99
CA ALA A 109 16.34 -10.62 -18.44
C ALA A 109 16.82 -11.47 -17.25
N ARG A 110 18.07 -11.95 -17.30
CA ARG A 110 18.68 -12.70 -16.20
C ARG A 110 18.88 -11.82 -14.96
N ALA A 111 19.34 -10.58 -15.11
CA ALA A 111 19.53 -9.67 -13.98
C ALA A 111 18.21 -9.38 -13.26
N VAL A 112 17.10 -9.22 -14.01
CA VAL A 112 15.76 -9.13 -13.45
C VAL A 112 15.38 -10.39 -12.67
N ALA A 113 15.64 -11.58 -13.24
CA ALA A 113 15.36 -12.85 -12.56
C ALA A 113 16.16 -13.00 -11.25
N ASP A 114 17.44 -12.64 -11.25
CA ASP A 114 18.28 -12.67 -10.06
C ASP A 114 17.74 -11.71 -8.98
N ALA A 115 17.35 -10.50 -9.35
CA ALA A 115 16.71 -9.54 -8.46
C ALA A 115 15.39 -10.06 -7.89
N ILE A 116 14.53 -10.68 -8.71
CA ILE A 116 13.27 -11.30 -8.26
C ILE A 116 13.53 -12.33 -7.17
N VAL A 117 14.49 -13.24 -7.37
CA VAL A 117 14.79 -14.31 -6.41
C VAL A 117 15.25 -13.73 -5.08
N THR A 118 16.05 -12.65 -5.08
CA THR A 118 16.52 -12.05 -3.83
C THR A 118 15.40 -11.47 -2.95
N PHE A 119 14.26 -11.13 -3.54
CA PHE A 119 13.09 -10.59 -2.86
C PHE A 119 12.03 -11.64 -2.50
N GLN A 120 12.25 -12.92 -2.79
CA GLN A 120 11.34 -13.98 -2.39
C GLN A 120 11.36 -14.12 -0.85
N THR A 121 10.20 -14.09 -0.21
CA THR A 121 10.11 -14.39 1.23
C THR A 121 10.41 -15.87 1.47
N PRO A 122 10.79 -16.28 2.70
CA PRO A 122 10.97 -17.71 3.00
C PRO A 122 9.70 -18.54 2.75
N ALA A 123 8.52 -17.94 2.88
CA ALA A 123 7.24 -18.56 2.50
C ALA A 123 7.04 -18.77 0.98
N GLY A 124 7.92 -18.20 0.14
CA GLY A 124 7.90 -18.32 -1.31
C GLY A 124 7.16 -17.20 -2.04
N GLY A 125 6.66 -16.18 -1.33
CA GLY A 125 5.88 -15.08 -1.88
C GLY A 125 6.70 -13.84 -2.22
N TRP A 126 6.00 -12.81 -2.70
CA TRP A 126 6.59 -11.50 -3.01
C TRP A 126 5.64 -10.33 -2.73
N SER A 127 6.21 -9.17 -2.41
CA SER A 127 5.47 -7.91 -2.29
C SER A 127 5.12 -7.30 -3.65
N LYS A 128 4.04 -6.50 -3.65
CA LYS A 128 3.59 -5.68 -4.79
C LYS A 128 4.38 -4.37 -4.90
N ASN A 129 4.29 -3.71 -6.05
CA ASN A 129 4.79 -2.34 -6.26
C ASN A 129 6.27 -2.17 -5.92
N GLN A 130 7.11 -3.13 -6.31
CA GLN A 130 8.52 -3.15 -5.97
C GLN A 130 9.39 -3.26 -7.21
N ASP A 131 10.49 -2.52 -7.20
CA ASP A 131 11.44 -2.54 -8.30
C ASP A 131 12.18 -3.87 -8.40
N ARG A 132 12.10 -4.50 -9.57
CA ARG A 132 12.71 -5.78 -9.88
C ARG A 132 13.94 -5.65 -10.77
N SER A 133 14.41 -4.43 -11.04
CA SER A 133 15.76 -4.22 -11.58
C SER A 133 16.83 -4.08 -10.49
N LEU A 134 16.43 -4.03 -9.21
CA LEU A 134 17.34 -3.86 -8.08
C LEU A 134 17.35 -5.13 -7.23
N THR A 135 18.54 -5.54 -6.79
CA THR A 135 18.72 -6.69 -5.89
C THR A 135 18.52 -6.27 -4.44
N ARG A 136 17.86 -7.12 -3.65
CA ARG A 136 17.70 -6.91 -2.20
C ARG A 136 19.04 -7.02 -1.47
N LEU A 137 19.28 -6.13 -0.52
CA LEU A 137 20.44 -6.23 0.38
C LEU A 137 20.15 -7.17 1.56
N PRO A 138 21.16 -7.87 2.12
CA PRO A 138 20.98 -8.61 3.37
C PRO A 138 20.42 -7.72 4.48
N GLY A 139 19.39 -8.21 5.18
CA GLY A 139 18.67 -7.47 6.22
C GLY A 139 17.72 -6.40 5.71
N GLN A 140 17.70 -6.11 4.41
CA GLN A 140 16.69 -5.23 3.82
C GLN A 140 15.36 -5.97 3.79
N ARG A 141 14.27 -5.27 4.09
CA ARG A 141 12.92 -5.85 4.05
C ARG A 141 12.56 -6.40 2.67
N PHE A 142 11.68 -7.40 2.67
CA PHE A 142 11.11 -7.98 1.45
C PHE A 142 10.08 -7.09 0.76
N SER A 143 9.52 -6.10 1.47
CA SER A 143 8.48 -5.19 0.98
C SER A 143 8.87 -3.74 1.19
N ASN A 144 8.37 -2.86 0.33
CA ASN A 144 8.38 -1.41 0.56
C ASN A 144 7.60 -1.00 1.83
N ASP A 145 7.83 0.22 2.30
CA ASP A 145 7.25 0.76 3.55
C ASP A 145 5.85 1.41 3.36
N ALA A 146 5.21 1.16 2.21
CA ALA A 146 3.95 1.80 1.82
C ALA A 146 3.97 3.32 2.08
N GLU A 147 5.09 3.97 1.74
CA GLU A 147 5.49 5.32 2.20
C GLU A 147 4.46 6.41 1.92
N THR A 148 3.53 6.19 1.00
CA THR A 148 2.45 7.12 0.68
C THR A 148 1.27 7.07 1.65
N MET A 149 1.26 6.17 2.64
CA MET A 149 0.13 6.00 3.55
C MET A 149 0.30 6.81 4.84
N GLU A 150 -0.61 7.75 5.05
CA GLU A 150 -0.69 8.54 6.29
C GLU A 150 -1.14 7.66 7.46
N GLN A 151 -0.45 7.75 8.59
CA GLN A 151 -0.81 7.04 9.82
C GLN A 151 -1.79 7.90 10.61
N ASN A 152 -3.08 7.60 10.47
CA ASN A 152 -4.16 8.29 11.19
C ASN A 152 -5.16 7.21 11.66
N PRO A 153 -5.75 7.31 12.87
CA PRO A 153 -6.81 6.41 13.33
C PRO A 153 -8.00 6.21 12.36
N ALA A 154 -8.23 7.14 11.43
CA ALA A 154 -9.24 7.01 10.38
C ALA A 154 -8.77 6.24 9.13
N ASN A 155 -7.47 5.92 9.04
CA ASN A 155 -6.89 5.11 7.97
C ASN A 155 -6.84 3.63 8.40
N PHE A 156 -7.84 2.87 7.97
CA PHE A 156 -7.93 1.44 8.27
C PHE A 156 -6.98 0.57 7.44
N ASP A 157 -6.22 1.16 6.52
CA ASP A 157 -5.25 0.44 5.69
C ASP A 157 -3.82 0.53 6.25
N ALA A 158 -3.59 1.35 7.29
CA ALA A 158 -2.28 1.50 7.92
C ALA A 158 -1.69 0.14 8.34
N PRO A 159 -0.45 -0.20 7.92
CA PRO A 159 0.17 -1.45 8.32
C PRO A 159 0.40 -1.49 9.84
N ALA A 160 0.05 -2.63 10.45
CA ALA A 160 0.26 -2.86 11.89
C ALA A 160 1.75 -2.99 12.26
N ASP A 161 2.58 -3.39 11.30
CA ASP A 161 4.03 -3.48 11.45
C ASP A 161 4.71 -2.68 10.34
N ARG A 162 5.48 -1.65 10.75
CA ARG A 162 6.33 -0.82 9.88
C ARG A 162 7.81 -1.05 10.16
N PHE A 163 8.20 -1.97 11.05
CA PHE A 163 9.58 -2.09 11.55
C PHE A 163 10.22 -3.46 11.37
#